data_AF-A0A961TVC9-F1
#
_entry.id   AF-A0A961TVC9-F1
#
_cell.length_a   1.000
_cell.length_b   1.000
_cell.length_c   1.000
_cell.angle_alpha   90.00
_cell.angle_beta   90.00
_cell.angle_gamma   90.00
#
_symmetry.space_group_name_H-M   'P 1'
#
loop_
_entity.id
_entity.type
_entity.pdbx_description
1 polymer ?
#
loop_
_entity_poly.entity_id
_entity_poly.type
_entity_poly.pdbx_seq_one_letter_code
_entity_poly.pdbx_strand_id
1 'polypeptide(L)'
;MKLEKNYFADVRNDDLTEIGQARPRSDVPGHVSGKTVYFADRHIPGTLHLKMVRSPHHHARIRAIDLSDAERHPGVARILTAKDVPQNLYTILILIQVGPEDEYVLAQDKVRWKGEAV
;
A
#
# COMPACT_ATOMS: atom_id res chain seq x y z
N MET A 1 14.48 -28.01 -17.21
CA MET A 1 14.05 -27.25 -18.40
C MET A 1 15.14 -27.39 -19.45
N LYS A 2 14.85 -27.97 -20.62
CA LYS A 2 15.82 -28.07 -21.73
C LYS A 2 15.64 -26.83 -22.59
N LEU A 3 16.67 -26.00 -22.72
CA LEU A 3 16.63 -24.81 -23.56
C LEU A 3 16.89 -25.23 -25.01
N GLU A 4 15.93 -24.97 -25.90
CA GLU A 4 16.05 -25.22 -27.34
C GLU A 4 16.94 -24.15 -27.98
N LYS A 5 18.21 -24.50 -28.23
CA LYS A 5 19.26 -23.56 -28.63
C LYS A 5 19.24 -23.17 -30.12
N ASN A 6 18.37 -23.79 -30.91
CA ASN A 6 18.40 -23.70 -32.37
C ASN A 6 17.62 -22.49 -32.93
N TYR A 7 16.79 -21.84 -32.13
CA TYR A 7 15.86 -20.79 -32.60
C TYR A 7 16.55 -19.46 -32.97
N PHE A 8 17.77 -19.22 -32.46
CA PHE A 8 18.54 -17.98 -32.66
C PHE A 8 20.03 -18.24 -32.94
N ALA A 9 20.35 -19.36 -33.59
CA ALA A 9 21.73 -19.83 -33.71
C ALA A 9 22.68 -18.85 -34.42
N ASP A 10 22.16 -17.96 -35.26
CA ASP A 10 22.87 -16.94 -36.05
C ASP A 10 23.22 -15.67 -35.26
N VAL A 11 22.51 -15.41 -34.16
CA VAL A 11 22.71 -14.21 -33.31
C VAL A 11 23.11 -14.56 -31.87
N ARG A 12 23.15 -15.85 -31.53
CA ARG A 12 23.46 -16.34 -30.18
C ARG A 12 24.97 -16.32 -29.93
N ASN A 13 25.37 -15.60 -28.89
CA ASN A 13 26.72 -15.72 -28.35
C ASN A 13 26.77 -16.79 -27.24
N ASP A 14 27.59 -17.82 -27.45
CA ASP A 14 27.68 -19.02 -26.60
C ASP A 14 28.70 -18.91 -25.46
N ASP A 15 29.43 -17.81 -25.40
CA ASP A 15 30.31 -17.44 -24.29
C ASP A 15 29.54 -16.88 -23.07
N LEU A 16 28.23 -16.64 -23.23
CA LEU A 16 27.37 -16.08 -22.20
C LEU A 16 27.00 -17.14 -21.17
N THR A 17 27.35 -16.87 -19.92
CA THR A 17 27.20 -17.83 -18.80
C THR A 17 26.04 -17.52 -17.86
N GLU A 18 25.26 -16.46 -18.10
CA GLU A 18 24.22 -16.04 -17.15
C GLU A 18 22.81 -16.59 -17.46
N ILE A 19 22.40 -16.62 -18.73
CA ILE A 19 21.06 -17.06 -19.11
C ILE A 19 20.95 -18.58 -19.07
N GLY A 20 19.90 -19.10 -18.42
CA GLY A 20 19.62 -20.53 -18.36
C GLY A 20 20.35 -21.30 -17.26
N GLN A 21 21.15 -20.62 -16.44
CA GLN A 21 21.80 -21.23 -15.28
C GLN A 21 20.87 -21.23 -14.06
N ALA A 22 20.93 -22.33 -13.29
CA ALA A 22 20.31 -22.37 -11.98
C ALA A 22 21.13 -21.51 -11.00
N ARG A 23 20.63 -20.33 -10.65
CA ARG A 23 21.23 -19.45 -9.65
C ARG A 23 20.38 -19.45 -8.37
N PRO A 24 20.99 -19.49 -7.18
CA PRO A 24 20.26 -19.19 -5.95
C PRO A 24 19.68 -17.77 -6.01
N ARG A 25 18.41 -17.63 -5.65
CA ARG A 25 17.75 -16.31 -5.56
C ARG A 25 18.35 -15.54 -4.37
N SER A 26 18.84 -14.32 -4.62
CA SER A 26 19.70 -13.58 -3.69
C SER A 26 19.06 -13.19 -2.36
N ASP A 27 17.75 -12.99 -2.36
CA ASP A 27 16.91 -12.60 -1.21
C ASP A 27 16.42 -13.80 -0.36
N VAL A 28 16.47 -15.03 -0.90
CA VAL A 28 15.95 -16.24 -0.23
C VAL A 28 16.58 -16.47 1.15
N PRO A 29 17.91 -16.37 1.33
CA PRO A 29 18.51 -16.55 2.65
C PRO A 29 17.93 -15.60 3.69
N GLY A 30 17.65 -14.34 3.32
CA GLY A 30 17.03 -13.36 4.21
C GLY A 30 15.59 -13.72 4.57
N HIS A 31 14.79 -14.14 3.58
CA HIS A 31 13.38 -14.50 3.79
C HIS A 31 13.22 -15.74 4.67
N VAL A 32 14.00 -16.79 4.42
CA VAL A 32 13.87 -18.06 5.17
C VAL A 32 14.46 -17.99 6.57
N SER A 33 15.32 -16.99 6.84
CA SER A 33 15.93 -16.79 8.16
C SER A 33 15.28 -15.67 8.97
N GLY A 34 14.27 -14.98 8.43
CA GLY A 34 13.65 -13.82 9.09
C GLY A 34 14.58 -12.61 9.21
N LYS A 35 15.64 -12.54 8.38
CA LYS A 35 16.63 -11.44 8.40
C LYS A 35 16.33 -10.34 7.38
N THR A 36 15.41 -10.58 6.44
CA THR A 36 14.96 -9.53 5.53
C THR A 36 14.22 -8.46 6.32
N VAL A 37 14.70 -7.21 6.25
CA VAL A 37 14.08 -6.07 6.93
C VAL A 37 13.02 -5.45 6.03
N TYR A 38 11.78 -5.43 6.51
CA TYR A 38 10.65 -4.77 5.87
C TYR A 38 10.36 -3.41 6.52
N PHE A 39 9.42 -2.65 5.95
CA PHE A 39 9.06 -1.34 6.48
C PHE A 39 8.56 -1.38 7.93
N ALA A 40 7.79 -2.40 8.29
CA ALA A 40 7.25 -2.55 9.65
C ALA A 40 8.30 -2.94 10.70
N ASP A 41 9.47 -3.44 10.27
CA ASP A 41 10.56 -3.85 11.18
C ASP A 41 11.46 -2.65 11.56
N ARG A 42 11.28 -1.50 10.91
CA ARG A 42 12.08 -0.31 11.17
C ARG A 42 11.56 0.44 12.40
N HIS A 43 12.43 0.60 13.39
CA HIS A 43 12.17 1.42 14.56
C HIS A 43 12.90 2.76 14.43
N ILE A 44 12.15 3.83 14.17
CA ILE A 44 12.66 5.21 14.18
C ILE A 44 12.19 5.87 15.48
N PRO A 45 13.09 6.45 16.29
CA PRO A 45 12.69 7.14 17.52
C PRO A 45 11.63 8.21 17.26
N GLY A 46 10.55 8.22 18.05
CA GLY A 46 9.46 9.18 17.91
C GLY A 46 8.40 8.82 16.86
N THR A 47 8.48 7.66 16.19
CA THR A 47 7.44 7.21 15.25
C THR A 47 6.09 7.02 15.96
N LEU A 48 5.06 7.68 15.44
CA LEU A 48 3.66 7.48 15.81
C LEU A 48 3.03 6.38 14.95
N HIS A 49 1.96 5.77 15.45
CA HIS A 49 1.18 4.77 14.73
C HIS A 49 -0.14 5.38 14.26
N LEU A 50 -0.57 5.01 13.05
CA LEU A 50 -1.85 5.41 12.49
C LEU A 50 -2.82 4.22 12.50
N LYS A 51 -4.06 4.48 12.89
CA LYS A 51 -5.17 3.51 12.79
C LYS A 51 -6.35 4.19 12.11
N MET A 52 -6.93 3.51 11.13
CA MET A 52 -8.11 4.01 10.42
C MET A 52 -9.40 3.50 11.06
N VAL A 53 -10.32 4.43 11.30
CA VAL A 53 -11.73 4.09 11.56
C VAL A 53 -12.37 3.75 10.22
N ARG A 54 -13.15 2.69 10.19
CA ARG A 54 -13.77 2.19 8.97
C ARG A 54 -15.27 2.11 9.13
N SER A 55 -15.98 2.44 8.06
CA SER A 55 -17.44 2.39 8.00
C SER A 55 -17.96 0.98 8.31
N PRO A 56 -18.90 0.81 9.25
CA PRO A 56 -19.63 -0.44 9.42
C PRO A 56 -20.77 -0.61 8.40
N HIS A 57 -21.10 0.44 7.63
CA HIS A 57 -22.25 0.48 6.73
C HIS A 57 -21.83 0.35 5.26
N HIS A 58 -22.65 -0.33 4.46
CA HIS A 58 -22.41 -0.49 3.02
C HIS A 58 -22.68 0.79 2.23
N HIS A 59 -23.66 1.60 2.63
CA HIS A 59 -23.90 2.92 2.04
C HIS A 59 -24.72 3.74 3.05
N ALA A 60 -24.22 4.90 3.47
CA ALA A 60 -24.89 5.73 4.47
C ALA A 60 -24.38 7.17 4.43
N ARG A 61 -25.22 8.15 4.76
CA ARG A 61 -24.77 9.53 4.95
C ARG A 61 -24.06 9.68 6.29
N ILE A 62 -22.95 10.42 6.30
CA ILE A 62 -22.25 10.78 7.54
C ILE A 62 -22.93 12.04 8.08
N ARG A 63 -23.72 11.90 9.13
CA ARG A 63 -24.38 13.05 9.77
C ARG A 63 -23.46 13.79 10.72
N ALA A 64 -22.69 13.03 11.50
CA ALA A 64 -21.75 13.56 12.48
C ALA A 64 -20.69 12.49 12.78
N ILE A 65 -19.52 12.95 13.23
CA ILE A 65 -18.44 12.14 13.78
C ILE A 65 -18.14 12.77 15.14
N ASP A 66 -18.34 12.01 16.22
CA ASP A 66 -17.97 12.44 17.57
C ASP A 66 -16.55 11.96 17.87
N LEU A 67 -15.65 12.91 18.11
CA LEU A 67 -14.23 12.66 18.37
C LEU A 67 -13.87 12.80 19.84
N SER A 68 -14.83 13.20 20.69
CA SER A 68 -14.55 13.73 22.02
C SER A 68 -13.85 12.73 22.95
N ASP A 69 -14.21 11.45 22.88
CA ASP A 69 -13.54 10.39 23.65
C ASP A 69 -12.12 10.13 23.18
N ALA A 70 -11.90 10.12 21.86
CA ALA A 70 -10.58 9.88 21.28
C ALA A 70 -9.63 11.05 21.55
N GLU A 71 -10.12 12.29 21.49
CA GLU A 71 -9.34 13.51 21.80
C GLU A 71 -8.85 13.54 23.25
N ARG A 72 -9.63 12.98 24.18
CA ARG A 72 -9.28 12.91 25.61
C ARG A 72 -8.35 11.74 25.95
N HIS A 73 -8.17 10.78 25.05
CA HIS A 73 -7.45 9.56 25.38
C HIS A 73 -5.93 9.79 25.45
N PRO A 74 -5.26 9.44 26.57
CA PRO A 74 -3.81 9.55 26.69
C PRO A 74 -3.09 8.76 25.58
N GLY A 75 -2.14 9.40 24.90
CA GLY A 75 -1.37 8.78 23.81
C GLY A 75 -1.94 9.00 22.40
N VAL A 76 -3.13 9.58 22.25
CA VAL A 76 -3.60 10.07 20.96
C VAL A 76 -2.87 11.38 20.64
N ALA A 77 -2.03 11.36 19.61
CA ALA A 77 -1.29 12.54 19.17
C ALA A 77 -2.14 13.46 18.27
N ARG A 78 -2.98 12.88 17.41
CA ARG A 78 -3.84 13.61 16.49
C ARG A 78 -4.95 12.72 15.94
N ILE A 79 -6.08 13.34 15.58
CA ILE A 79 -7.17 12.74 14.82
C ILE A 79 -7.31 13.54 13.53
N LEU A 80 -7.49 12.85 12.41
CA LEU A 80 -7.67 13.44 11.09
C LEU A 80 -9.01 12.98 10.52
N THR A 81 -9.74 13.90 9.90
CA THR A 81 -11.00 13.66 9.20
C THR A 81 -10.88 14.13 7.75
N ALA A 82 -11.90 13.90 6.93
CA ALA A 82 -11.98 14.47 5.58
C ALA A 82 -11.76 16.00 5.52
N LYS A 83 -12.04 16.73 6.61
CA LYS A 83 -11.82 18.19 6.69
C LYS A 83 -10.33 18.57 6.74
N ASP A 84 -9.49 17.65 7.17
CA ASP A 84 -8.04 17.86 7.35
C ASP A 84 -7.24 17.47 6.10
N VAL A 85 -7.89 16.91 5.07
CA VAL A 85 -7.26 16.47 3.82
C VAL A 85 -7.46 17.55 2.75
N PRO A 86 -6.40 18.31 2.37
CA PRO A 86 -6.49 19.23 1.25
C PRO A 86 -6.75 18.44 -0.03
N GLN A 87 -7.78 18.82 -0.80
CA GLN A 87 -8.19 18.08 -2.02
C GLN A 87 -8.38 16.59 -1.72
N ASN A 88 -9.41 16.26 -0.93
CA ASN A 88 -9.73 14.92 -0.43
C ASN A 88 -10.12 13.91 -1.54
N LEU A 89 -9.24 13.66 -2.50
CA LEU A 89 -9.43 12.74 -3.62
C LEU A 89 -8.27 11.74 -3.65
N TYR A 90 -8.57 10.49 -3.97
CA TYR A 90 -7.59 9.41 -4.05
C TYR A 90 -6.97 9.38 -5.46
N THR A 91 -5.71 9.81 -5.57
CA THR A 91 -5.09 10.19 -6.85
C THR A 91 -4.06 9.19 -7.39
N ILE A 92 -4.02 7.94 -6.93
CA ILE A 92 -2.94 7.04 -7.40
C ILE A 92 -3.08 6.65 -8.88
N LEU A 93 -4.33 6.56 -9.37
CA LEU A 93 -4.62 6.14 -10.75
C LEU A 93 -4.45 7.27 -11.77
N ILE A 94 -4.52 8.54 -11.36
CA ILE A 94 -4.26 9.67 -12.26
C ILE A 94 -2.79 9.72 -12.72
N LEU A 95 -1.86 9.25 -11.90
CA LEU A 95 -0.43 9.16 -12.27
C LEU A 95 -0.20 8.27 -13.50
N ILE A 96 -1.15 7.38 -13.80
CA ILE A 96 -1.17 6.51 -14.97
C ILE A 96 -2.33 6.81 -15.92
N GLN A 97 -2.91 8.01 -15.84
CA GLN A 97 -3.95 8.53 -16.74
C GLN A 97 -5.28 7.74 -16.72
N VAL A 98 -5.61 7.11 -15.59
CA VAL A 98 -6.90 6.43 -15.39
C VAL A 98 -7.81 7.32 -14.53
N GLY A 99 -9.01 7.61 -15.04
CA GLY A 99 -10.03 8.42 -14.37
C GLY A 99 -11.46 8.00 -14.76
N PRO A 100 -12.51 8.67 -14.23
CA PRO A 100 -12.47 9.88 -13.41
C PRO A 100 -12.04 9.67 -11.94
N GLU A 101 -11.68 10.76 -11.26
CA GLU A 101 -11.44 10.78 -9.80
C GLU A 101 -12.77 10.92 -9.06
N ASP A 102 -13.24 9.84 -8.43
CA ASP A 102 -14.48 9.86 -7.64
C ASP A 102 -14.36 9.18 -6.27
N GLU A 103 -13.17 8.69 -5.93
CA GLU A 103 -12.84 8.09 -4.65
C GLU A 103 -12.22 9.11 -3.70
N TYR A 104 -12.72 9.17 -2.47
CA TYR A 104 -12.20 10.04 -1.42
C TYR A 104 -11.15 9.33 -0.57
N VAL A 105 -10.15 10.06 -0.08
CA VAL A 105 -9.16 9.50 0.86
C VAL A 105 -9.83 9.11 2.19
N LEU A 106 -10.68 10.01 2.70
CA LEU A 106 -11.58 9.78 3.82
C LEU A 106 -13.00 10.17 3.42
N ALA A 107 -14.00 9.38 3.81
CA ALA A 107 -15.39 9.66 3.48
C ALA A 107 -15.85 11.01 4.07
N GLN A 108 -16.46 11.86 3.24
CA GLN A 108 -16.83 13.24 3.63
C GLN A 108 -18.32 13.40 3.94
N ASP A 109 -19.19 13.14 2.96
CA ASP A 109 -20.64 13.32 3.04
C ASP A 109 -21.39 11.99 3.24
N LYS A 110 -20.82 10.91 2.71
CA LYS A 110 -21.37 9.57 2.79
C LYS A 110 -20.26 8.54 2.68
N VAL A 111 -20.56 7.36 3.20
CA VAL A 111 -19.84 6.12 2.91
C VAL A 111 -20.56 5.40 1.76
N ARG A 112 -19.79 4.82 0.84
CA ARG A 112 -20.13 4.10 -0.40
C ARG A 112 -19.94 2.59 -0.29
N TRP A 113 -19.12 2.12 0.65
CA TRP A 113 -18.98 0.68 0.97
C TRP A 113 -18.62 0.44 2.43
N LYS A 114 -18.86 -0.80 2.88
CA LYS A 114 -18.46 -1.25 4.21
C LYS A 114 -16.94 -1.38 4.23
N GLY A 115 -16.31 -0.76 5.21
CA GLY A 115 -14.85 -0.73 5.32
C GLY A 115 -14.20 0.53 4.74
N GLU A 116 -14.95 1.43 4.09
CA GLU A 116 -14.42 2.74 3.65
C GLU A 116 -13.85 3.52 4.84
N ALA A 117 -12.74 4.21 4.63
CA ALA A 117 -12.10 5.00 5.68
C ALA A 117 -12.91 6.27 5.98
N VAL A 118 -13.08 6.59 7.27
CA VAL A 118 -13.87 7.73 7.77
C VAL A 118 -12.99 8.61 8.64
#